data_AF-A0ABD2PTC7-F1
#
_entry.id   AF-A0ABD2PTC7-F1
#
_cell.length_a   1.000
_cell.length_b   1.000
_cell.length_c   1.000
_cell.angle_alpha   90.00
_cell.angle_beta   90.00
_cell.angle_gamma   90.00
#
_symmetry.space_group_name_H-M   'P 1'
#
loop_
_entity.id
_entity.type
_entity.pdbx_description
1 polymer ?
#
loop_
_entity_poly.entity_id
_entity_poly.type
_entity_poly.pdbx_seq_one_letter_code
_entity_poly.pdbx_strand_id
1 'polypeptide(L)'
;MVLTELLKTERNYLLLLVAFRDVYAVHLPSRDKVNWSHFIGNKEPRETFFPNLDEIITLHARINFNLYKLHRQSDYTIIGNLGDMLLQLFNSRVLSSFIRCYGDLMYAHNIIKHLVQSIRRDSTSQISQYFIVSFPNPRPFPLSLSFRMPSRIAALIAKPWTTFT
;
A
#
# COMPACT_ATOMS: atom_id res chain seq x y z
N MET A 1 13.12 18.45 12.28
CA MET A 1 13.73 17.11 12.13
C MET A 1 12.68 15.99 12.16
N VAL A 2 11.83 15.89 13.19
CA VAL A 2 10.81 14.80 13.32
C VAL A 2 9.70 14.85 12.25
N LEU A 3 9.13 16.03 11.95
CA LEU A 3 8.07 16.13 10.92
C LEU A 3 8.58 15.73 9.53
N THR A 4 9.80 16.15 9.18
CA THR A 4 10.44 15.79 7.91
C THR A 4 10.59 14.28 7.79
N GLU A 5 10.95 13.60 8.88
CA GLU A 5 11.06 12.15 8.89
C GLU A 5 9.70 11.48 8.76
N LEU A 6 8.69 11.93 9.52
CA LEU A 6 7.31 11.43 9.41
C LEU A 6 6.76 11.57 7.97
N LEU A 7 7.01 12.71 7.31
CA LEU A 7 6.60 12.93 5.93
C LEU A 7 7.33 11.99 4.95
N LYS A 8 8.64 11.78 5.16
CA LYS A 8 9.45 10.87 4.33
C LYS A 8 9.00 9.42 4.48
N THR A 9 8.83 8.94 5.70
CA THR A 9 8.41 7.56 5.98
C THR A 9 7.00 7.30 5.45
N GLU A 10 6.07 8.24 5.66
CA GLU A 10 4.72 8.15 5.10
C GLU A 10 4.73 8.12 3.57
N ARG A 11 5.56 8.96 2.93
CA ARG A 11 5.69 8.97 1.47
C ARG A 11 6.24 7.63 0.95
N ASN A 12 7.26 7.09 1.61
CA ASN A 12 7.84 5.80 1.24
C ASN A 12 6.83 4.67 1.42
N TYR A 13 6.03 4.72 2.49
CA TYR A 13 4.98 3.76 2.73
C TYR A 13 3.86 3.83 1.68
N LEU A 14 3.45 5.03 1.27
CA LEU A 14 2.49 5.19 0.18
C LEU A 14 3.01 4.61 -1.15
N LEU A 15 4.28 4.85 -1.47
CA LEU A 15 4.92 4.27 -2.66
C LEU A 15 4.97 2.74 -2.61
N LEU A 16 5.24 2.19 -1.43
CA LEU A 16 5.20 0.75 -1.17
C LEU A 16 3.80 0.18 -1.45
N LEU A 17 2.74 0.80 -0.92
CA LEU A 17 1.36 0.37 -1.15
C LEU A 17 0.95 0.43 -2.63
N VAL A 18 1.32 1.49 -3.33
CA VAL A 18 1.06 1.64 -4.77
C VAL A 18 1.80 0.57 -5.57
N ALA A 19 3.05 0.26 -5.21
CA ALA A 19 3.79 -0.84 -5.84
C ALA A 19 3.10 -2.19 -5.57
N PHE A 20 2.59 -2.43 -4.36
CA PHE A 20 1.80 -3.62 -4.06
C PHE A 20 0.57 -3.75 -4.97
N ARG A 21 -0.15 -2.65 -5.17
CA ARG A 21 -1.32 -2.63 -6.05
C ARG A 21 -0.95 -2.92 -7.50
N ASP A 22 -0.04 -2.11 -8.05
CA ASP A 22 0.23 -2.05 -9.49
C ASP A 22 1.05 -3.26 -9.96
N VAL A 23 1.91 -3.81 -9.11
CA VAL A 23 2.74 -4.97 -9.44
C VAL A 23 2.05 -6.26 -9.02
N TYR A 24 1.54 -6.37 -7.79
CA TYR A 24 1.10 -7.66 -7.28
C TYR A 24 -0.43 -7.84 -7.40
N ALA A 25 -1.22 -6.90 -6.90
CA ALA A 25 -2.67 -7.07 -6.82
C ALA A 25 -3.35 -7.13 -8.21
N VAL A 26 -2.90 -6.30 -9.16
CA VAL A 26 -3.42 -6.27 -10.54
C VAL A 26 -3.04 -7.52 -11.34
N HIS A 27 -1.88 -8.13 -11.03
CA HIS A 27 -1.35 -9.27 -11.77
C HIS A 27 -1.64 -10.62 -11.08
N LEU A 28 -2.47 -10.65 -10.04
CA LEU A 28 -2.96 -11.90 -9.47
C LEU A 28 -3.79 -12.66 -10.52
N PRO A 29 -3.54 -13.96 -10.73
CA PRO A 29 -4.30 -14.75 -11.69
C PRO A 29 -5.74 -14.91 -11.20
N SER A 30 -6.69 -14.77 -12.12
CA SER A 30 -8.09 -15.06 -11.87
C SER A 30 -8.29 -16.57 -11.59
N ARG A 31 -9.44 -16.90 -11.01
CA ARG A 31 -9.84 -18.26 -10.66
C ARG A 31 -9.87 -19.22 -11.85
N ASP A 32 -10.13 -18.71 -13.04
CA ASP A 32 -10.18 -19.52 -14.27
C ASP A 32 -8.78 -19.96 -14.72
N LYS A 33 -7.73 -19.26 -14.28
CA LYS A 33 -6.34 -19.54 -14.66
C LYS A 33 -5.62 -20.42 -13.66
N VAL A 34 -6.03 -20.35 -12.38
CA VAL A 34 -5.33 -20.97 -11.26
C VAL A 34 -6.35 -21.42 -10.21
N ASN A 35 -6.23 -22.67 -9.76
CA ASN A 35 -7.09 -23.18 -8.69
C ASN A 35 -6.64 -22.65 -7.32
N TRP A 36 -7.45 -21.77 -6.75
CA TRP A 36 -7.20 -21.11 -5.46
C TRP A 36 -7.90 -21.76 -4.27
N SER A 37 -8.63 -22.86 -4.47
CA SER A 37 -9.55 -23.43 -3.47
C SER A 37 -8.87 -23.73 -2.13
N HIS A 38 -7.61 -24.16 -2.16
CA HIS A 38 -6.82 -24.48 -0.97
C HIS A 38 -6.52 -23.26 -0.07
N PHE A 39 -6.48 -22.04 -0.62
CA PHE A 39 -6.10 -20.84 0.12
C PHE A 39 -7.29 -19.96 0.48
N ILE A 40 -8.23 -19.79 -0.45
CA ILE A 40 -9.28 -18.75 -0.34
C ILE A 40 -10.68 -19.27 -0.72
N GLY A 41 -10.83 -20.58 -0.95
CA GLY A 41 -12.10 -21.21 -1.27
C GLY A 41 -12.76 -20.60 -2.50
N ASN A 42 -13.94 -19.98 -2.31
CA ASN A 42 -14.74 -19.33 -3.36
C ASN A 42 -14.62 -17.79 -3.42
N LYS A 43 -13.67 -17.18 -2.71
CA LYS A 43 -13.44 -15.73 -2.71
C LYS A 43 -12.51 -15.23 -3.82
N GLU A 44 -12.70 -14.00 -4.27
CA GLU A 44 -11.82 -13.38 -5.27
C GLU A 44 -10.39 -13.19 -4.75
N PRO A 45 -9.33 -13.59 -5.51
CA PRO A 45 -7.95 -13.50 -5.06
C PRO A 45 -7.52 -12.10 -4.66
N ARG A 46 -7.82 -11.08 -5.49
CA ARG A 46 -7.42 -9.70 -5.21
C ARG A 46 -7.98 -9.19 -3.89
N GLU A 47 -9.28 -9.39 -3.68
CA GLU A 47 -9.96 -8.93 -2.47
C GLU A 47 -9.55 -9.72 -1.23
N THR A 48 -9.16 -11.00 -1.39
CA THR A 48 -8.74 -11.82 -0.25
C THR A 48 -7.30 -11.57 0.16
N PHE A 49 -6.37 -11.40 -0.79
CA PHE A 49 -4.96 -11.16 -0.50
C PHE A 49 -4.65 -9.68 -0.23
N PHE A 50 -5.40 -8.76 -0.82
CA PHE A 50 -5.19 -7.32 -0.69
C PHE A 50 -6.50 -6.58 -0.33
N PRO A 51 -7.15 -6.93 0.79
CA PRO A 51 -8.40 -6.31 1.19
C PRO A 51 -8.21 -4.83 1.45
N ASN A 52 -9.18 -4.01 1.00
CA ASN A 52 -9.21 -2.56 1.18
C ASN A 52 -7.94 -1.82 0.70
N LEU A 53 -7.09 -2.41 -0.15
CA LEU A 53 -5.80 -1.81 -0.51
C LEU A 53 -5.95 -0.41 -1.10
N ASP A 54 -6.95 -0.19 -1.95
CA ASP A 54 -7.21 1.12 -2.55
C ASP A 54 -7.67 2.16 -1.52
N GLU A 55 -8.43 1.73 -0.51
CA GLU A 55 -8.84 2.59 0.60
C GLU A 55 -7.66 2.94 1.51
N ILE A 56 -6.79 1.96 1.82
CA ILE A 56 -5.56 2.18 2.58
C ILE A 56 -4.66 3.20 1.86
N ILE A 57 -4.45 3.03 0.54
CA ILE A 57 -3.72 3.99 -0.29
C ILE A 57 -4.34 5.38 -0.19
N THR A 58 -5.67 5.48 -0.25
CA THR A 58 -6.38 6.76 -0.16
C THR A 58 -6.22 7.43 1.21
N LEU A 59 -6.32 6.66 2.29
CA LEU A 59 -6.11 7.13 3.66
C LEU A 59 -4.69 7.68 3.84
N HIS A 60 -3.67 6.92 3.41
CA HIS A 60 -2.27 7.34 3.48
C HIS A 60 -1.96 8.53 2.56
N ALA A 61 -2.53 8.57 1.36
CA ALA A 61 -2.39 9.73 0.47
C ALA A 61 -2.93 11.01 1.14
N ARG A 62 -4.06 10.92 1.83
CA ARG A 62 -4.64 12.06 2.58
C ARG A 62 -3.74 12.50 3.74
N ILE A 63 -3.18 11.57 4.50
CA ILE A 63 -2.22 11.88 5.58
C ILE A 63 -0.99 12.55 4.98
N ASN A 64 -0.38 11.96 3.96
CA ASN A 64 0.81 12.48 3.31
C ASN A 64 0.61 13.90 2.79
N PHE A 65 -0.53 14.16 2.12
CA PHE A 65 -0.88 15.48 1.61
C PHE A 65 -0.94 16.53 2.74
N ASN A 66 -1.60 16.20 3.85
CA ASN A 66 -1.70 17.12 4.97
C ASN A 66 -0.35 17.34 5.66
N LEU A 67 0.45 16.30 5.86
CA LEU A 67 1.82 16.43 6.39
C LEU A 67 2.69 17.29 5.47
N TYR A 68 2.56 17.16 4.16
CA TYR A 68 3.26 17.98 3.18
C TYR A 68 2.83 19.45 3.26
N LYS A 69 1.52 19.71 3.37
CA LYS A 69 0.98 21.06 3.56
C LYS A 69 1.54 21.72 4.82
N LEU A 70 1.60 20.97 5.92
CA LEU A 70 2.18 21.45 7.19
C LEU A 70 3.68 21.75 7.04
N HIS A 71 4.43 20.82 6.43
CA HIS A 71 5.86 21.01 6.15
C HIS A 71 6.14 22.23 5.26
N ARG A 72 5.24 22.54 4.32
CA ARG A 72 5.32 23.72 3.44
C ARG A 72 5.01 25.03 4.17
N GLN A 73 4.15 24.99 5.18
CA GLN A 73 3.79 26.17 5.97
C GLN A 73 4.82 26.50 7.05
N SER A 74 5.60 25.50 7.48
CA SER A 74 6.58 25.64 8.53
C SER A 74 7.93 26.19 8.05
N ASP A 75 7.97 27.12 7.07
CA ASP A 75 9.17 27.71 6.42
C ASP A 75 10.33 27.98 7.42
N TYR A 76 11.07 26.93 7.78
CA TYR A 76 12.08 26.89 8.85
C TYR A 76 11.62 27.37 10.25
N THR A 77 10.32 27.49 10.51
CA THR A 77 9.77 27.90 11.82
C THR A 77 9.37 26.71 12.70
N ILE A 78 9.48 26.88 14.01
CA ILE A 78 9.03 25.90 15.00
C ILE A 78 7.52 25.72 14.85
N ILE A 79 7.07 24.50 14.57
CA ILE A 79 5.65 24.16 14.54
C ILE A 79 5.16 24.07 15.98
N GLY A 80 4.53 25.15 16.48
CA GLY A 80 4.04 25.20 17.85
C GLY A 80 2.94 24.18 18.17
N ASN A 81 2.07 23.85 17.20
CA ASN A 81 0.85 23.06 17.43
C ASN A 81 0.80 21.74 16.65
N LEU A 82 1.95 21.05 16.51
CA LEU A 82 2.01 19.77 15.78
C LEU A 82 1.06 18.72 16.40
N GLY A 83 0.89 18.71 17.72
CA GLY A 83 0.00 17.80 18.43
C GLY A 83 -1.45 17.93 17.99
N ASP A 84 -2.01 19.14 18.00
CA ASP A 84 -3.39 19.39 17.59
C ASP A 84 -3.62 19.04 16.13
N MET A 85 -2.64 19.31 15.27
CA MET A 85 -2.69 18.96 13.85
C MET A 85 -2.69 17.43 13.66
N LEU A 86 -1.89 16.69 14.42
CA LEU A 86 -1.93 15.22 14.41
C LEU A 86 -3.28 14.69 14.91
N LEU A 87 -3.85 15.29 15.95
CA LEU A 87 -5.19 14.92 16.44
C LEU A 87 -6.29 15.18 15.39
N GLN A 88 -6.17 16.26 14.61
CA GLN A 88 -7.08 16.50 13.49
C GLN A 88 -6.91 15.47 12.37
N LEU A 89 -5.67 15.06 12.09
CA LEU A 89 -5.36 14.04 11.09
C LEU A 89 -5.88 12.67 11.48
N PHE A 90 -5.72 12.29 12.74
CA PHE A 90 -6.12 11.01 13.31
C PHE A 90 -7.37 11.15 14.18
N ASN A 91 -8.40 11.82 13.66
CA ASN A 91 -9.70 11.87 14.34
C ASN A 91 -10.40 10.50 14.37
N SER A 92 -11.44 10.37 15.19
CA SER A 92 -12.17 9.11 15.41
C SER A 92 -12.61 8.43 14.12
N ARG A 93 -13.12 9.18 13.13
CA ARG A 93 -13.55 8.63 11.84
C ARG A 93 -12.38 8.04 11.05
N VAL A 94 -11.25 8.76 11.01
CA VAL A 94 -10.04 8.29 10.33
C VAL A 94 -9.52 7.04 11.05
N LEU A 95 -9.41 7.07 12.38
CA LEU A 95 -8.98 5.92 13.19
C LEU A 95 -9.87 4.69 12.97
N SER A 96 -11.20 4.84 12.96
CA SER A 96 -12.12 3.72 12.66
C SER A 96 -11.88 3.14 11.26
N SER A 97 -11.60 3.99 10.28
CA SER A 97 -11.28 3.54 8.92
C SER A 97 -9.95 2.77 8.89
N PHE A 98 -8.93 3.25 9.61
CA PHE A 98 -7.66 2.56 9.80
C PHE A 98 -7.85 1.19 10.46
N ILE A 99 -8.56 1.14 11.59
CA ILE A 99 -8.79 -0.10 12.34
C ILE A 99 -9.48 -1.14 11.46
N ARG A 100 -10.53 -0.74 10.72
CA ARG A 100 -11.23 -1.65 9.80
C ARG A 100 -10.31 -2.14 8.69
N CYS A 101 -9.66 -1.23 7.96
CA CYS A 101 -8.84 -1.59 6.81
C CYS A 101 -7.64 -2.47 7.19
N TYR A 102 -6.94 -2.12 8.27
CA TYR A 102 -5.80 -2.89 8.74
C TYR A 102 -6.21 -4.19 9.43
N GLY A 103 -7.38 -4.25 10.08
CA GLY A 103 -7.93 -5.50 10.61
C GLY A 103 -8.06 -6.56 9.52
N ASP A 104 -8.68 -6.21 8.39
CA ASP A 104 -8.84 -7.10 7.25
C ASP A 104 -7.48 -7.48 6.63
N LEU A 105 -6.55 -6.50 6.51
CA LEU A 105 -5.21 -6.74 5.97
C LEU A 105 -4.38 -7.69 6.85
N MET A 106 -4.48 -7.58 8.17
CA MET A 106 -3.79 -8.48 9.10
C MET A 106 -4.33 -9.91 9.01
N TYR A 107 -5.63 -10.07 8.78
CA TYR A 107 -6.20 -11.39 8.50
C TYR A 107 -5.66 -11.98 7.19
N ALA A 108 -5.64 -11.17 6.13
CA ALA A 108 -5.07 -11.56 4.84
C ALA A 108 -3.57 -11.90 4.92
N HIS A 109 -2.80 -11.24 5.79
CA HIS A 109 -1.38 -11.49 5.98
C HIS A 109 -1.07 -12.97 6.29
N ASN A 110 -1.89 -13.62 7.12
CA ASN A 110 -1.71 -15.04 7.43
C ASN A 110 -1.90 -15.92 6.18
N ILE A 111 -2.92 -15.62 5.37
CA ILE A 111 -3.19 -16.35 4.12
C ILE A 111 -2.05 -16.14 3.13
N ILE A 112 -1.56 -14.91 2.96
CA ILE A 112 -0.41 -14.59 2.11
C ILE A 112 0.84 -15.34 2.59
N LYS A 113 1.08 -15.39 3.89
CA LYS A 113 2.22 -16.12 4.46
C LYS A 113 2.15 -17.61 4.12
N HIS A 114 0.98 -18.23 4.25
CA HIS A 114 0.77 -19.62 3.83
C HIS A 114 0.98 -19.81 2.33
N LEU A 115 0.46 -18.92 1.49
CA LEU A 115 0.67 -18.93 0.03
C LEU A 115 2.17 -18.88 -0.32
N VAL A 116 2.92 -17.94 0.26
CA VAL A 116 4.36 -17.80 0.00
C VAL A 116 5.13 -19.04 0.46
N GLN A 117 4.76 -19.63 1.60
CA GLN A 117 5.37 -20.88 2.07
C GLN A 117 5.08 -22.04 1.12
N SER A 118 3.85 -22.18 0.63
CA SER A 118 3.49 -23.22 -0.34
C SER A 118 4.23 -23.03 -1.67
N ILE A 119 4.37 -21.80 -2.15
CA ILE A 119 5.14 -21.49 -3.37
C ILE A 119 6.60 -21.92 -3.23
N ARG A 120 7.20 -21.71 -2.05
CA ARG A 120 8.59 -22.11 -1.76
C ARG A 120 8.76 -23.63 -1.63
N ARG A 121 7.77 -24.33 -1.09
CA ARG A 121 7.82 -25.78 -0.86
C ARG A 121 7.61 -26.59 -2.12
N ASP A 122 6.70 -26.13 -2.97
CA ASP A 122 6.40 -26.78 -4.25
C ASP A 122 6.50 -25.75 -5.37
N SER A 123 7.69 -25.60 -5.93
CA SER A 123 7.96 -24.71 -7.06
C SER A 123 7.32 -25.20 -8.36
N THR A 124 6.85 -26.46 -8.43
CA THR A 124 6.26 -27.06 -9.63
C THR A 124 4.75 -26.87 -9.72
N SER A 125 4.09 -26.47 -8.62
CA SER A 125 2.67 -26.17 -8.63
C SER A 125 2.32 -25.06 -9.65
N GLN A 126 1.12 -25.13 -10.21
CA GLN A 126 0.61 -24.14 -11.18
C GLN A 126 0.65 -22.70 -10.62
N ILE A 127 0.33 -22.55 -9.33
CA ILE A 127 0.42 -21.26 -8.61
C ILE A 127 1.87 -20.79 -8.59
N SER A 128 2.80 -21.65 -8.18
CA SER A 128 4.22 -21.32 -8.06
C SER A 128 4.84 -20.94 -9.40
N GLN A 129 4.56 -21.73 -10.43
CA GLN A 129 5.01 -21.45 -11.80
C GLN A 129 4.47 -20.11 -12.31
N TYR A 130 3.20 -19.81 -12.03
CA TYR A 130 2.64 -18.50 -12.35
C TYR A 130 3.42 -17.37 -11.67
N PHE A 131 3.69 -17.49 -10.37
CA PHE A 131 4.43 -16.45 -9.64
C PHE A 131 5.88 -16.32 -10.12
N ILE A 132 6.56 -17.42 -10.44
CA ILE A 132 7.92 -17.41 -10.98
C ILE A 132 7.98 -16.71 -12.34
N VAL A 133 7.02 -17.01 -13.24
CA VAL A 133 6.96 -16.43 -14.59
C VAL A 133 6.46 -14.99 -14.60
N SER A 134 5.49 -14.66 -13.76
CA SER A 134 4.87 -13.33 -13.71
C SER A 134 5.69 -12.33 -12.89
N PHE A 135 6.53 -12.83 -11.97
CA PHE A 135 7.43 -12.04 -11.14
C PHE A 135 8.87 -12.56 -11.24
N PRO A 136 9.47 -12.65 -12.45
CA PRO A 136 10.79 -13.27 -12.67
C PRO A 136 11.94 -12.48 -12.03
N ASN A 137 11.67 -11.21 -11.70
CA ASN A 137 12.42 -10.42 -10.74
C ASN A 137 11.41 -9.89 -9.73
N PRO A 138 11.26 -10.50 -8.52
CA PRO A 138 10.71 -9.73 -7.42
C PRO A 138 11.73 -8.63 -7.23
N ARG A 139 11.49 -7.43 -7.79
CA ARG A 139 12.41 -6.31 -7.55
C ARG A 139 12.62 -6.31 -6.05
N PRO A 140 13.85 -6.48 -5.54
CA PRO A 140 14.06 -6.18 -4.15
C PRO A 140 13.50 -4.78 -4.01
N PHE A 141 12.50 -4.61 -3.15
CA PHE A 141 12.11 -3.29 -2.72
C PHE A 141 13.42 -2.54 -2.48
N PRO A 142 13.70 -1.43 -3.18
CA PRO A 142 14.91 -0.72 -2.86
C PRO A 142 14.63 -0.08 -1.51
N LEU A 143 15.09 -0.76 -0.46
CA LEU A 143 15.46 -0.16 0.81
C LEU A 143 16.66 0.80 0.63
N SER A 144 17.15 1.04 -0.59
CA SER A 144 18.08 2.12 -0.90
C SER A 144 17.37 3.30 -1.58
N LEU A 145 17.38 4.43 -0.88
CA LEU A 145 17.08 5.77 -1.37
C LEU A 145 17.74 6.07 -2.72
N SER A 146 17.06 5.83 -3.85
CA SER A 146 17.39 6.42 -5.15
C SER A 146 16.29 6.13 -6.19
N PHE A 147 15.12 6.74 -6.06
CA PHE A 147 14.07 6.61 -7.07
C PHE A 147 14.04 7.79 -8.03
N ARG A 148 14.47 7.55 -9.28
CA ARG A 148 13.89 8.20 -10.46
C ARG A 148 12.45 7.69 -10.59
N MET A 149 11.48 8.57 -10.38
CA MET A 149 10.06 8.22 -10.48
C MET A 149 9.66 7.88 -11.93
N PRO A 150 8.88 6.82 -12.15
CA PRO A 150 8.11 6.66 -13.37
C PRO A 150 7.10 7.82 -13.50
N SER A 151 7.06 8.46 -14.67
CA SER A 151 6.23 9.65 -14.98
C SER A 151 4.73 9.48 -14.70
N ARG A 152 4.21 8.25 -14.66
CA ARG A 152 2.82 7.94 -14.29
C ARG A 152 2.49 8.13 -12.80
N ILE A 153 3.46 7.91 -11.91
CA ILE A 153 3.27 8.08 -10.45
C ILE A 153 3.39 9.56 -10.07
N ALA A 154 4.28 10.30 -10.72
CA ALA A 154 4.33 11.76 -10.61
C ALA A 154 3.00 12.42 -11.00
N ALA A 155 2.30 11.89 -12.02
CA ALA A 155 1.00 12.38 -12.45
C ALA A 155 -0.16 12.10 -11.47
N LEU A 156 -0.08 11.03 -10.67
CA LEU A 156 -1.06 10.73 -9.60
C LEU A 156 -0.88 11.63 -8.37
N ILE A 157 0.33 12.14 -8.15
CA ILE A 157 0.67 13.05 -7.04
C ILE A 157 0.53 14.53 -7.47
N ALA A 158 0.74 14.85 -8.75
CA ALA A 158 0.74 16.22 -9.27
C ALA A 158 -0.62 16.69 -9.83
N LYS A 159 -1.63 15.82 -9.94
CA LYS A 159 -2.96 16.27 -10.33
C LYS A 159 -3.62 16.96 -9.12
N PRO A 160 -4.09 18.22 -9.26
CA PRO A 160 -4.96 18.80 -8.25
C PRO A 160 -6.21 17.92 -8.18
N TRP A 161 -6.55 17.46 -6.98
CA TRP A 161 -7.80 16.75 -6.71
C TRP A 161 -8.97 17.74 -6.78
N THR A 162 -9.17 18.37 -7.94
CA THR A 162 -10.38 19.12 -8.27
C THR A 162 -11.29 18.20 -9.05
N THR A 163 -12.11 17.45 -8.32
CA THR A 163 -13.48 17.00 -8.65
C THR A 163 -13.79 15.75 -7.82
N PHE A 164 -14.18 15.96 -6.57
CA PHE A 164 -15.26 15.18 -5.98
C PHE A 164 -16.47 16.13 -5.96
N THR A 165 -17.36 16.00 -6.95
CA THR A 165 -18.74 16.48 -6.92
C THR A 165 -19.64 15.28 -6.74
#